data_AF-A0A925KAZ7-F1
#
_entry.id   AF-A0A925KAZ7-F1
#
_cell.length_a   1.000
_cell.length_b   1.000
_cell.length_c   1.000
_cell.angle_alpha   90.00
_cell.angle_beta   90.00
_cell.angle_gamma   90.00
#
_symmetry.space_group_name_H-M   'P 1'
#
loop_
_entity.id
_entity.type
_entity.pdbx_description
1 polymer ?
#
loop_
_entity_poly.entity_id
_entity_poly.type
_entity_poly.pdbx_seq_one_letter_code
_entity_poly.pdbx_strand_id
1 'polypeptide(L)'
;IVDGPVDAGPGAAPCPRGQRPGAVPGQAWLDEAFTAERLRQATATAAPDRLNLLHIGTHFTLRPGEVGKSWLQLGQGQRLQLDEMLAWTWSAQDLVTLSACQTGQGGGGEVGGLATLMLSRGAGAVIASLWRVEDRSTAELMRSLYRHLHLGSDPAAALRLAQLEFLGSQAGINGRPHAFHWAGFFLSQRAP
;
A
#
# COMPACT_ATOMS: atom_id res chain seq x y z
N ILE A 1 0.99 -4.23 8.91
CA ILE A 1 1.61 -4.91 7.75
C ILE A 1 0.50 -5.74 7.10
N VAL A 2 0.49 -5.87 5.78
CA VAL A 2 -0.16 -6.96 5.06
C VAL A 2 0.96 -7.41 4.13
N ASP A 3 1.97 -8.04 4.72
CA ASP A 3 3.06 -8.64 3.98
C ASP A 3 2.63 -10.05 3.65
N GLY A 4 2.24 -10.20 2.40
CA GLY A 4 2.04 -11.49 1.83
C GLY A 4 2.94 -11.68 0.67
N PRO A 5 3.14 -12.96 0.35
CA PRO A 5 4.06 -13.33 -0.68
C PRO A 5 3.56 -12.74 -1.99
N VAL A 6 4.38 -11.84 -2.49
CA VAL A 6 4.50 -11.59 -3.91
C VAL A 6 4.93 -12.87 -4.60
N ASP A 7 3.92 -13.65 -4.97
CA ASP A 7 3.90 -14.53 -6.12
C ASP A 7 2.48 -15.08 -6.26
N ALA A 8 1.71 -14.58 -7.24
CA ALA A 8 0.87 -15.43 -8.08
C ALA A 8 0.45 -14.70 -9.35
N GLY A 9 1.37 -14.66 -10.33
CA GLY A 9 0.94 -14.67 -11.72
C GLY A 9 0.02 -15.88 -11.99
N PRO A 10 -0.80 -15.86 -13.04
CA PRO A 10 -1.74 -16.94 -13.33
C PRO A 10 -0.98 -18.27 -13.48
N GLY A 11 -1.15 -19.17 -12.52
CA GLY A 11 -0.54 -20.51 -12.48
C GLY A 11 0.55 -20.75 -11.42
N ALA A 12 0.92 -19.77 -10.59
CA ALA A 12 1.85 -20.03 -9.48
C ALA A 12 1.15 -20.70 -8.28
N ALA A 13 1.83 -21.65 -7.65
CA ALA A 13 1.33 -22.31 -6.44
C ALA A 13 1.19 -21.30 -5.28
N PRO A 14 0.14 -21.40 -4.45
CA PRO A 14 -0.02 -20.52 -3.30
C PRO A 14 1.19 -20.65 -2.39
N CYS A 15 1.81 -19.52 -2.07
CA CYS A 15 2.96 -19.49 -1.19
C CYS A 15 2.57 -20.00 0.21
N PRO A 16 3.38 -20.85 0.84
CA PRO A 16 3.04 -21.48 2.11
C PRO A 16 2.73 -20.44 3.18
N ARG A 17 1.57 -20.62 3.85
CA ARG A 17 1.06 -19.70 4.87
C ARG A 17 2.08 -19.55 6.01
N GLY A 18 2.60 -18.34 6.20
CA GLY A 18 3.03 -17.84 7.50
C GLY A 18 4.48 -18.09 7.95
N GLN A 19 5.51 -17.79 7.15
CA GLN A 19 6.87 -17.53 7.68
C GLN A 19 7.86 -17.01 6.61
N ARG A 20 7.79 -15.73 6.28
CA ARG A 20 8.99 -14.96 5.90
C ARG A 20 8.98 -13.69 6.74
N PRO A 21 10.08 -13.34 7.45
CA PRO A 21 10.14 -12.05 8.12
C PRO A 21 10.06 -10.97 7.04
N GLY A 22 9.00 -10.16 7.10
CA GLY A 22 8.89 -8.98 6.26
C GLY A 22 10.04 -8.01 6.52
N ALA A 23 10.25 -7.06 5.62
CA ALA A 23 11.30 -6.05 5.75
C ALA A 23 11.15 -5.17 7.02
N VAL A 24 9.99 -5.20 7.68
CA VAL A 24 9.68 -4.51 8.93
C VAL A 24 8.94 -5.48 9.88
N PRO A 25 9.16 -5.42 11.20
CA PRO A 25 8.36 -6.18 12.16
C PRO A 25 6.88 -5.75 12.16
N GLY A 26 5.95 -6.71 12.16
CA GLY A 26 4.52 -6.44 12.30
C GLY A 26 3.63 -7.64 11.96
N GLN A 27 2.31 -7.43 11.97
CA GLN A 27 1.32 -8.45 11.62
C GLN A 27 0.95 -8.33 10.15
N ALA A 28 0.69 -9.44 9.45
CA ALA A 28 0.25 -9.49 8.06
C ALA A 28 -1.05 -10.30 7.89
N TRP A 29 -1.96 -9.85 7.02
CA TRP A 29 -3.23 -10.53 6.75
C TRP A 29 -3.53 -10.61 5.25
N LEU A 30 -3.62 -11.82 4.71
CA LEU A 30 -3.67 -12.06 3.27
C LEU A 30 -4.89 -12.81 2.84
N ASP A 31 -5.35 -12.55 1.62
CA ASP A 31 -6.51 -13.19 1.03
C ASP A 31 -7.68 -13.16 2.03
N GLU A 32 -8.23 -14.32 2.37
CA GLU A 32 -9.33 -14.49 3.33
C GLU A 32 -9.05 -13.93 4.73
N ALA A 33 -7.78 -13.79 5.11
CA ALA A 33 -7.39 -13.21 6.39
C ALA A 33 -7.53 -11.67 6.42
N PHE A 34 -7.62 -11.00 5.26
CA PHE A 34 -7.78 -9.55 5.17
C PHE A 34 -9.26 -9.16 5.29
N THR A 35 -9.70 -8.89 6.53
CA THR A 35 -11.10 -8.59 6.88
C THR A 35 -11.26 -7.16 7.41
N ALA A 36 -12.47 -6.58 7.32
CA ALA A 36 -12.78 -5.26 7.86
C ALA A 36 -12.47 -5.14 9.36
N GLU A 37 -12.81 -6.17 10.15
CA GLU A 37 -12.59 -6.19 11.60
C GLU A 37 -11.10 -6.04 11.95
N ARG A 38 -10.24 -6.85 11.31
CA ARG A 38 -8.78 -6.78 11.52
C ARG A 38 -8.20 -5.45 11.07
N LEU A 39 -8.64 -4.92 9.93
CA LEU A 39 -8.21 -3.59 9.48
C LEU A 39 -8.62 -2.51 10.50
N ARG A 40 -9.86 -2.55 11.00
CA ARG A 40 -10.37 -1.63 12.03
C ARG A 40 -9.57 -1.71 13.33
N GLN A 41 -9.25 -2.91 13.79
CA GLN A 41 -8.43 -3.12 14.99
C GLN A 41 -7.01 -2.56 14.79
N ALA A 42 -6.43 -2.79 13.60
CA ALA A 42 -5.09 -2.32 13.26
C ALA A 42 -5.01 -0.78 13.17
N THR A 43 -6.06 -0.11 12.71
CA THR A 43 -6.08 1.36 12.59
C THR A 43 -6.45 2.05 13.90
N ALA A 44 -7.08 1.36 14.84
CA ALA A 44 -7.45 1.90 16.15
C ALA A 44 -6.30 1.95 17.17
N THR A 45 -5.16 1.34 16.87
CA THR A 45 -4.03 1.23 17.81
C THR A 45 -2.75 1.81 17.22
N ALA A 46 -2.09 2.68 17.99
CA ALA A 46 -0.76 3.20 17.67
C ALA A 46 0.26 2.66 18.68
N ALA A 47 1.44 2.33 18.20
CA ALA A 47 2.60 2.02 19.01
C ALA A 47 3.44 3.30 19.18
N PRO A 48 3.65 3.81 20.41
CA PRO A 48 4.32 5.09 20.62
C PRO A 48 5.82 5.07 20.28
N ASP A 49 6.48 3.92 20.37
CA ASP A 49 7.95 3.81 20.24
C ASP A 49 8.43 3.36 18.85
N ARG A 50 7.56 3.36 17.85
CA ARG A 50 7.91 2.94 16.47
C ARG A 50 7.01 3.59 15.43
N LEU A 51 7.49 3.59 14.19
CA LEU A 51 6.71 4.04 13.02
C LEU A 51 5.41 3.24 12.89
N ASN A 52 4.27 3.93 12.96
CA ASN A 52 2.93 3.39 12.75
C ASN A 52 2.66 3.32 11.24
N LEU A 53 3.08 2.19 10.66
CA LEU A 53 3.01 1.93 9.23
C LEU A 53 1.85 1.01 8.87
N LEU A 54 0.98 1.50 7.98
CA LEU A 54 -0.11 0.74 7.38
C LEU A 54 0.15 0.53 5.88
N HIS A 55 0.30 -0.72 5.44
CA HIS A 55 0.35 -1.08 4.02
C HIS A 55 -0.95 -1.75 3.61
N ILE A 56 -1.59 -1.26 2.55
CA ILE A 56 -2.79 -1.82 1.94
C ILE A 56 -2.50 -2.11 0.47
N GLY A 57 -2.41 -3.41 0.13
CA GLY A 57 -2.20 -3.91 -1.22
C GLY A 57 -3.45 -4.56 -1.81
N THR A 58 -4.59 -3.87 -1.73
CA THR A 58 -5.85 -4.37 -2.31
C THR A 58 -6.41 -3.43 -3.39
N HIS A 59 -7.38 -3.94 -4.15
CA HIS A 59 -8.13 -3.15 -5.12
C HIS A 59 -9.04 -2.13 -4.42
N PHE A 60 -8.99 -0.90 -4.92
CA PHE A 60 -9.91 0.18 -4.57
C PHE A 60 -10.73 0.53 -5.80
N THR A 61 -12.03 0.75 -5.62
CA THR A 61 -12.91 1.24 -6.68
C THR A 61 -13.53 2.55 -6.23
N LEU A 62 -13.26 3.64 -6.97
CA LEU A 62 -13.94 4.91 -6.74
C LEU A 62 -15.31 4.88 -7.40
N ARG A 63 -16.30 5.47 -6.71
CA ARG A 63 -17.57 5.85 -7.33
C ARG A 63 -17.61 7.37 -7.52
N PRO A 64 -17.38 7.88 -8.74
CA PRO A 64 -17.56 9.30 -9.03
C PRO A 64 -18.97 9.77 -8.63
N GLY A 65 -19.07 10.92 -7.98
CA GLY A 65 -20.34 11.48 -7.49
C GLY A 65 -20.85 10.88 -6.16
N GLU A 66 -20.38 9.70 -5.76
CA GLU A 66 -20.77 9.03 -4.51
C GLU A 66 -19.53 8.50 -3.76
N VAL A 67 -18.57 9.38 -3.47
CA VAL A 67 -17.25 9.01 -2.94
C VAL A 67 -17.36 8.12 -1.69
N GLY A 68 -18.32 8.37 -0.79
CA GLY A 68 -18.57 7.54 0.40
C GLY A 68 -18.92 6.08 0.09
N LYS A 69 -19.52 5.79 -1.07
CA LYS A 69 -19.85 4.42 -1.53
C LYS A 69 -18.73 3.78 -2.34
N SER A 70 -17.59 4.44 -2.49
CA SER A 70 -16.36 3.80 -2.99
C SER A 70 -15.93 2.71 -2.02
N TRP A 71 -15.19 1.71 -2.47
CA TRP A 71 -14.87 0.58 -1.60
C TRP A 71 -13.47 0.01 -1.80
N LEU A 72 -12.93 -0.57 -0.73
CA LEU A 72 -11.80 -1.48 -0.76
C LEU A 72 -12.33 -2.91 -0.91
N GLN A 73 -11.68 -3.69 -1.77
CA GLN A 73 -11.92 -5.13 -1.85
C GLN A 73 -11.19 -5.82 -0.70
N LEU A 74 -11.90 -6.70 0.00
CA LEU A 74 -11.37 -7.50 1.09
C LEU A 74 -11.22 -8.96 0.64
N GLY A 75 -10.73 -9.80 1.56
CA GLY A 75 -10.75 -11.25 1.40
C GLY A 75 -12.15 -11.76 1.07
N GLN A 76 -12.20 -12.91 0.37
CA GLN A 76 -13.46 -13.57 -0.01
C GLN A 76 -14.41 -12.70 -0.86
N GLY A 77 -13.89 -11.65 -1.52
CA GLY A 77 -14.70 -10.77 -2.38
C GLY A 77 -15.62 -9.80 -1.62
N GLN A 78 -15.46 -9.69 -0.30
CA GLN A 78 -16.17 -8.70 0.50
C GLN A 78 -15.75 -7.27 0.12
N ARG A 79 -16.62 -6.30 0.37
CA ARG A 79 -16.39 -4.87 0.07
C ARG A 79 -16.51 -4.06 1.35
N LEU A 80 -15.48 -3.28 1.65
CA LEU A 80 -15.51 -2.29 2.72
C LEU A 80 -15.76 -0.92 2.10
N GLN A 81 -16.93 -0.34 2.35
CA GLN A 81 -17.24 0.99 1.86
C GLN A 81 -16.48 2.07 2.63
N LEU A 82 -16.27 3.19 1.96
CA LEU A 82 -15.49 4.30 2.49
C LEU A 82 -16.20 4.97 3.66
N ASP A 83 -17.52 5.15 3.57
CA ASP A 83 -18.34 5.71 4.65
C ASP A 83 -18.27 4.88 5.95
N GLU A 84 -18.32 3.56 5.84
CA GLU A 84 -18.13 2.64 6.95
C GLU A 84 -16.73 2.79 7.56
N MET A 85 -15.69 2.73 6.72
CA MET A 85 -14.31 2.89 7.17
C MET A 85 -14.05 4.26 7.81
N LEU A 86 -14.75 5.29 7.34
CA LEU A 86 -14.72 6.66 7.86
C LEU A 86 -15.52 6.85 9.14
N ALA A 87 -16.38 5.91 9.52
CA ALA A 87 -17.04 5.92 10.82
C ALA A 87 -16.17 5.33 11.93
N TRP A 88 -15.02 4.74 11.59
CA TRP A 88 -14.13 4.10 12.57
C TRP A 88 -13.33 5.10 13.39
N THR A 89 -12.85 4.63 14.53
CA THR A 89 -11.81 5.31 15.31
C THR A 89 -10.46 5.05 14.66
N TRP A 90 -9.72 6.13 14.39
CA TRP A 90 -8.39 6.09 13.81
C TRP A 90 -7.37 6.62 14.82
N SER A 91 -6.33 5.85 15.06
CA SER A 91 -5.10 6.35 15.65
C SER A 91 -4.25 6.99 14.56
N ALA A 92 -3.38 7.94 14.95
CA ALA A 92 -2.50 8.61 14.01
C ALA A 92 -1.54 7.59 13.39
N GLN A 93 -1.52 7.54 12.05
CA GLN A 93 -0.60 6.69 11.30
C GLN A 93 0.54 7.57 10.78
N ASP A 94 1.78 7.18 11.00
CA ASP A 94 2.91 7.96 10.50
C ASP A 94 3.01 7.84 8.97
N LEU A 95 2.74 6.64 8.44
CA LEU A 95 2.79 6.35 7.01
C LEU A 95 1.72 5.34 6.59
N VAL A 96 0.94 5.69 5.58
CA VAL A 96 0.05 4.77 4.86
C VAL A 96 0.62 4.48 3.47
N THR A 97 0.68 3.22 3.04
CA THR A 97 1.09 2.82 1.69
C THR A 97 -0.07 2.12 1.00
N LEU A 98 -0.43 2.57 -0.20
CA LEU A 98 -1.52 2.05 -1.03
C LEU A 98 -0.92 1.50 -2.33
N SER A 99 -0.71 0.18 -2.39
CA SER A 99 0.17 -0.43 -3.41
C SER A 99 -0.54 -1.15 -4.56
N ALA A 100 -1.86 -1.35 -4.49
CA ALA A 100 -2.60 -2.13 -5.49
C ALA A 100 -3.77 -1.36 -6.15
N CYS A 101 -3.68 -0.03 -6.21
CA CYS A 101 -4.73 0.77 -6.80
C CYS A 101 -4.81 0.60 -8.32
N GLN A 102 -6.00 0.27 -8.83
CA GLN A 102 -6.32 0.10 -10.24
C GLN A 102 -6.59 1.45 -10.92
N THR A 103 -5.58 2.27 -11.13
CA THR A 103 -5.77 3.60 -11.75
C THR A 103 -5.81 3.61 -13.28
N GLY A 104 -6.08 2.47 -13.91
CA GLY A 104 -6.19 2.36 -15.38
C GLY A 104 -7.58 2.62 -15.96
N GLN A 105 -8.66 2.47 -15.17
CA GLN A 105 -10.03 2.61 -15.68
C GLN A 105 -10.74 3.89 -15.22
N GLY A 106 -10.28 4.52 -14.13
CA GLY A 106 -10.92 5.70 -13.49
C GLY A 106 -10.14 7.03 -13.53
N GLY A 107 -9.07 7.14 -14.35
CA GLY A 107 -8.40 8.43 -14.60
C GLY A 107 -7.56 9.00 -13.44
N GLY A 108 -7.00 8.18 -12.56
CA GLY A 108 -6.03 8.60 -11.53
C GLY A 108 -6.60 9.36 -10.31
N GLY A 109 -7.80 9.95 -10.43
CA GLY A 109 -8.45 10.69 -9.33
C GLY A 109 -8.82 9.83 -8.11
N GLU A 110 -9.00 8.53 -8.31
CA GLU A 110 -9.36 7.55 -7.28
C GLU A 110 -8.30 7.46 -6.16
N VAL A 111 -7.04 7.48 -6.56
CA VAL A 111 -5.91 7.37 -5.63
C VAL A 111 -5.64 8.69 -4.93
N GLY A 112 -5.77 9.80 -5.65
CA GLY A 112 -5.77 11.12 -5.02
C GLY A 112 -6.85 11.24 -3.95
N GLY A 113 -8.06 10.73 -4.23
CA GLY A 113 -9.18 10.71 -3.29
C GLY A 113 -8.90 9.88 -2.04
N LEU A 114 -8.44 8.63 -2.20
CA LEU A 114 -8.12 7.76 -1.05
C LEU A 114 -6.91 8.27 -0.26
N ALA A 115 -5.87 8.79 -0.92
CA ALA A 115 -4.72 9.38 -0.25
C ALA A 115 -5.10 10.64 0.55
N THR A 116 -5.89 11.54 -0.05
CA THR A 116 -6.43 12.73 0.62
C THR A 116 -7.24 12.35 1.85
N LEU A 117 -8.01 11.27 1.74
CA LEU A 117 -8.81 10.76 2.83
C LEU A 117 -7.95 10.25 3.98
N MET A 118 -6.92 9.45 3.71
CA MET A 118 -6.01 8.95 4.74
C MET A 118 -5.31 10.11 5.46
N LEU A 119 -4.87 11.14 4.73
CA LEU A 119 -4.33 12.36 5.32
C LEU A 119 -5.37 13.09 6.20
N SER A 120 -6.64 13.16 5.77
CA SER A 120 -7.72 13.73 6.58
C SER A 120 -7.96 12.99 7.91
N ARG A 121 -7.60 11.70 7.96
CA ARG A 121 -7.73 10.83 9.13
C ARG A 121 -6.47 10.75 9.99
N GLY A 122 -5.54 11.67 9.77
CA GLY A 122 -4.35 11.82 10.60
C GLY A 122 -3.18 10.97 10.14
N ALA A 123 -3.18 10.46 8.91
CA ALA A 123 -1.95 9.96 8.31
C ALA A 123 -0.95 11.13 8.16
N GLY A 124 0.28 10.96 8.64
CA GLY A 124 1.37 11.93 8.44
C GLY A 124 1.79 12.00 6.98
N ALA A 125 1.93 10.83 6.36
CA ALA A 125 2.24 10.68 4.96
C ALA A 125 1.48 9.50 4.31
N VAL A 126 1.30 9.58 2.99
CA VAL A 126 0.69 8.55 2.16
C VAL A 126 1.54 8.31 0.92
N ILE A 127 1.95 7.06 0.69
CA ILE A 127 2.53 6.59 -0.58
C ILE A 127 1.45 5.87 -1.36
N ALA A 128 1.28 6.17 -2.64
CA ALA A 128 0.29 5.48 -3.46
C ALA A 128 0.73 5.31 -4.92
N SER A 129 0.13 4.34 -5.63
CA SER A 129 0.40 4.08 -7.05
C SER A 129 -0.52 4.88 -7.99
N LEU A 130 0.05 5.49 -9.03
CA LEU A 130 -0.61 6.25 -10.10
C LEU A 130 -1.20 5.37 -11.18
N TRP A 131 -0.74 4.13 -11.35
CA TRP A 131 -1.30 3.08 -12.21
C TRP A 131 -1.14 1.72 -11.52
N ARG A 132 -1.77 0.68 -12.08
CA ARG A 132 -1.50 -0.70 -11.69
C ARG A 132 -0.08 -1.05 -12.10
N VAL A 133 0.80 -1.21 -11.13
CA VAL A 133 2.16 -1.73 -11.32
C VAL A 133 2.11 -3.26 -11.25
N GLU A 134 3.01 -3.92 -11.95
CA GLU A 134 3.15 -5.38 -11.90
C GLU A 134 3.55 -5.85 -10.48
N ASP A 135 3.01 -6.98 -10.04
CA ASP A 135 3.07 -7.39 -8.63
C ASP A 135 4.51 -7.64 -8.16
N ARG A 136 5.35 -8.26 -9.00
CA ARG A 136 6.76 -8.50 -8.68
C ARG A 136 7.53 -7.19 -8.54
N SER A 137 7.36 -6.27 -9.48
CA SER A 137 7.98 -4.94 -9.46
C SER A 137 7.56 -4.16 -8.21
N THR A 138 6.26 -4.22 -7.87
CA THR A 138 5.72 -3.63 -6.65
C THR A 138 6.41 -4.19 -5.41
N ALA A 139 6.58 -5.51 -5.32
CA ALA A 139 7.30 -6.11 -4.19
C ALA A 139 8.73 -5.66 -4.06
N GLU A 140 9.47 -5.66 -5.17
CA GLU A 140 10.88 -5.29 -5.18
C GLU A 140 11.04 -3.85 -4.69
N LEU A 141 10.19 -2.94 -5.18
CA LEU A 141 10.14 -1.55 -4.74
C LEU A 141 9.76 -1.43 -3.26
N MET A 142 8.70 -2.12 -2.81
CA MET A 142 8.23 -2.04 -1.42
C MET A 142 9.24 -2.62 -0.44
N ARG A 143 9.92 -3.70 -0.81
CA ARG A 143 11.01 -4.28 0.00
C ARG A 143 12.15 -3.30 0.17
N SER A 144 12.53 -2.59 -0.89
CA SER A 144 13.56 -1.56 -0.81
C SER A 144 13.10 -0.36 0.03
N LEU A 145 11.90 0.16 -0.22
CA LEU A 145 11.28 1.24 0.54
C LEU A 145 11.31 0.95 2.04
N TYR A 146 10.82 -0.22 2.44
CA TYR A 146 10.74 -0.60 3.84
C TYR A 146 12.09 -0.86 4.50
N ARG A 147 13.08 -1.34 3.73
CA ARG A 147 14.45 -1.43 4.22
C ARG A 147 15.02 -0.05 4.53
N HIS A 148 14.83 0.94 3.65
CA HIS A 148 15.31 2.31 3.89
C HIS A 148 14.60 3.00 5.05
N LEU A 149 13.31 2.78 5.21
CA LEU A 149 12.55 3.24 6.39
C LEU A 149 13.10 2.61 7.68
N HIS A 150 13.39 1.30 7.67
CA HIS A 150 13.97 0.60 8.82
C HIS A 150 15.37 1.14 9.18
N LEU A 151 16.14 1.59 8.18
CA LEU A 151 17.45 2.22 8.37
C LEU A 151 17.37 3.71 8.79
N GLY A 152 16.18 4.25 9.00
CA GLY A 152 15.97 5.60 9.53
C GLY A 152 15.80 6.70 8.47
N SER A 153 15.63 6.35 7.19
CA SER A 153 15.26 7.34 6.17
C SER A 153 13.84 7.83 6.39
N ASP A 154 13.57 9.11 6.12
CA ASP A 154 12.20 9.60 6.03
C ASP A 154 11.45 9.00 4.81
N PRO A 155 10.11 9.03 4.77
CA PRO A 155 9.34 8.42 3.69
C PRO A 155 9.69 8.91 2.28
N ALA A 156 10.04 10.18 2.10
CA ALA A 156 10.39 10.74 0.79
C ALA A 156 11.76 10.24 0.34
N ALA A 157 12.75 10.27 1.23
CA ALA A 157 14.07 9.73 0.98
C ALA A 157 14.03 8.23 0.70
N ALA A 158 13.26 7.46 1.50
CA ALA A 158 13.11 6.03 1.32
C ALA A 158 12.48 5.66 -0.02
N LEU A 159 11.42 6.38 -0.45
CA LEU A 159 10.79 6.15 -1.75
C LEU A 159 11.76 6.48 -2.90
N ARG A 160 12.47 7.59 -2.81
CA ARG A 160 13.48 7.98 -3.81
C ARG A 160 14.58 6.92 -3.93
N LEU A 161 15.13 6.45 -2.81
CA LEU A 161 16.17 5.43 -2.80
C LEU A 161 15.66 4.11 -3.42
N ALA A 162 14.44 3.70 -3.09
CA ALA A 162 13.82 2.51 -3.68
C ALA A 162 13.67 2.64 -5.21
N GLN A 163 13.23 3.81 -5.70
CA GLN A 163 13.11 4.07 -7.14
C GLN A 163 14.47 4.09 -7.85
N LEU A 164 15.50 4.68 -7.23
CA LEU A 164 16.86 4.71 -7.77
C LEU A 164 17.50 3.31 -7.82
N GLU A 165 17.28 2.49 -6.78
CA GLU A 165 17.73 1.10 -6.81
C GLU A 165 17.04 0.29 -7.89
N PHE A 166 15.73 0.47 -8.08
CA PHE A 166 14.99 -0.18 -9.16
C PHE A 166 15.57 0.22 -10.53
N LEU A 167 15.85 1.51 -10.72
CA LEU A 167 16.53 2.04 -11.92
C LEU A 167 17.94 1.49 -12.14
N GLY A 168 18.69 1.20 -11.07
CA GLY A 168 20.02 0.60 -11.16
C GLY A 168 20.01 -0.92 -11.35
N SER A 169 18.84 -1.56 -11.21
CA SER A 169 18.69 -3.02 -11.30
C SER A 169 18.42 -3.49 -12.72
N GLN A 170 18.54 -4.80 -12.95
CA GLN A 170 18.04 -5.44 -14.18
C GLN A 170 16.54 -5.78 -14.11
N ALA A 171 15.83 -5.31 -13.08
CA ALA A 171 14.38 -5.51 -12.97
C ALA A 171 13.66 -4.64 -14.01
N GLY A 172 12.89 -5.27 -14.90
CA GLY A 172 12.15 -4.56 -15.95
C GLY A 172 11.96 -5.37 -17.23
N ILE A 173 11.58 -4.70 -18.31
CA ILE A 173 11.30 -5.35 -19.60
C ILE A 173 12.63 -5.63 -20.29
N ASN A 174 12.93 -6.91 -20.55
CA ASN A 174 14.19 -7.35 -21.19
C ASN A 174 15.45 -6.89 -20.43
N GLY A 175 15.42 -6.88 -19.10
CA GLY A 175 16.57 -6.46 -18.28
C GLY A 175 16.78 -4.94 -18.21
N ARG A 176 15.81 -4.14 -18.66
CA ARG A 176 15.85 -2.67 -18.62
C ARG A 176 14.77 -2.11 -17.71
N PRO A 177 15.11 -1.22 -16.76
CA PRO A 177 14.12 -0.52 -15.95
C PRO A 177 13.14 0.22 -16.84
N HIS A 178 11.85 -0.10 -16.72
CA HIS A 178 10.79 0.60 -17.43
C HIS A 178 10.02 1.46 -16.46
N ALA A 179 9.69 2.71 -16.83
CA ALA A 179 9.02 3.66 -15.94
C ALA A 179 7.72 3.10 -15.35
N PHE A 180 7.03 2.25 -16.10
CA PHE A 180 5.84 1.52 -15.66
C PHE A 180 6.04 0.77 -14.32
N HIS A 181 7.26 0.34 -13.99
CA HIS A 181 7.54 -0.52 -12.83
C HIS A 181 7.93 0.23 -11.55
N TRP A 182 8.42 1.47 -11.65
CA TRP A 182 8.97 2.21 -10.50
C TRP A 182 8.43 3.64 -10.37
N ALA A 183 8.10 4.30 -11.48
CA ALA A 183 7.64 5.69 -11.49
C ALA A 183 6.17 5.83 -11.12
N GLY A 184 5.48 4.70 -10.93
CA GLY A 184 4.07 4.68 -10.54
C GLY A 184 3.83 5.19 -9.13
N PHE A 185 4.83 5.27 -8.26
CA PHE A 185 4.59 5.62 -6.86
C PHE A 185 4.89 7.09 -6.56
N PHE A 186 3.98 7.75 -5.84
CA PHE A 186 4.14 9.11 -5.34
C PHE A 186 3.93 9.16 -3.83
N LEU A 187 4.44 10.22 -3.20
CA LEU A 187 4.22 10.55 -1.80
C LEU A 187 3.37 11.82 -1.70
N SER A 188 2.38 11.80 -0.82
CA SER A 188 1.66 12.99 -0.35
C SER A 188 1.79 13.07 1.17
N GLN A 189 2.05 14.26 1.71
CA GLN A 189 2.27 14.45 3.14
C GLN A 189 1.69 15.79 3.57
N ARG A 190 1.33 15.91 4.85
CA ARG A 190 0.96 17.21 5.41
C ARG A 190 2.21 18.10 5.46
N ALA A 191 2.04 19.37 5.12
CA ALA A 191 3.09 20.36 5.34
C ALA A 191 3.39 20.42 6.86
N PRO A 192 4.67 20.58 7.24
CA PRO A 192 5.08 20.68 8.65
C PRO A 192 4.47 21.89 9.35
#